data_AF-A0AAU0KEZ3-F1
#
_entry.id   AF-A0AAU0KEZ3-F1
#
_cell.length_a   1.000
_cell.length_b   1.000
_cell.length_c   1.000
_cell.angle_alpha   90.00
_cell.angle_beta   90.00
_cell.angle_gamma   90.00
#
_symmetry.space_group_name_H-M   'P 1'
#
loop_
_entity.id
_entity.type
_entity.pdbx_description
1 polymer ?
#
loop_
_entity_poly.entity_id
_entity_poly.type
_entity_poly.pdbx_seq_one_letter_code
_entity_poly.pdbx_strand_id
1 'polypeptide(L)'
;MYPTHSSTPETPRYRLVIPLTEAVPAEQYQPIARKIAEALGIEQFDDTTYEPQRIMYWPSVPKDAPFEALSLDGDVLTPGEVLGLYRDWRDVSQWPVSERAEKVRLRERKKMQPIAEKRGVVGAFCRAWPIEEAIAQFVPDYAPSETVPGRYTYVKGTTSNGVVIYEDSYSFSHHDTDPAGGVECNAFDLVRLHRFKQLDAEAKKDTPITALPSYKAMVDFALHDDRCLEQLNREQAAEAAEVGDDFADESDEQPKAPEGWEKKLERDRTGYPVSTYKNIELILRCDGKFRGRFGYDEFARREVALRICPGAR
;
A
#
# COMPACT_ATOMS: atom_id res chain seq x y z
N MET A 1 -13.67 17.66 33.12
CA MET A 1 -13.29 16.24 32.98
C MET A 1 -14.36 15.37 33.63
N TYR A 2 -14.76 14.26 33.02
CA TYR A 2 -15.77 13.36 33.58
C TYR A 2 -15.49 11.90 33.18
N PRO A 3 -15.95 10.88 33.95
CA PRO A 3 -15.69 9.47 33.65
C PRO A 3 -16.46 8.99 32.41
N THR A 4 -15.88 8.07 31.64
CA THR A 4 -16.59 7.37 30.57
C THR A 4 -17.57 6.33 31.13
N HIS A 5 -18.52 5.89 30.30
CA HIS A 5 -19.50 4.88 30.69
C HIS A 5 -18.87 3.57 31.20
N SER A 6 -17.68 3.23 30.69
CA SER A 6 -16.94 2.01 31.06
C SER A 6 -15.85 2.25 32.11
N SER A 7 -15.82 3.42 32.76
CA SER A 7 -14.82 3.73 33.79
C SER A 7 -15.10 2.97 35.08
N THR A 8 -14.06 2.38 35.68
CA THR A 8 -14.13 1.75 37.01
C THR A 8 -13.04 2.30 37.94
N PRO A 9 -13.13 2.12 39.26
CA PRO A 9 -12.05 2.53 40.18
C PRO A 9 -10.70 1.88 39.89
N GLU A 10 -10.68 0.64 39.40
CA GLU A 10 -9.46 -0.10 39.06
C GLU A 10 -8.89 0.30 37.69
N THR A 11 -9.76 0.74 36.78
CA THR A 11 -9.40 1.16 35.41
C THR A 11 -10.06 2.50 35.07
N PRO A 12 -9.60 3.59 35.69
CA PRO A 12 -10.23 4.90 35.53
C PRO A 12 -10.05 5.40 34.10
N ARG A 13 -11.14 5.83 33.47
CA ARG A 13 -11.15 6.37 32.11
C ARG A 13 -11.95 7.66 32.09
N TYR A 14 -11.30 8.74 31.68
CA TYR A 14 -11.91 10.06 31.68
C TYR A 14 -11.98 10.65 30.27
N ARG A 15 -12.95 11.55 30.09
CA ARG A 15 -12.98 12.49 28.96
C ARG A 15 -12.63 13.87 29.47
N LEU A 16 -11.66 14.47 28.79
CA LEU A 16 -11.31 15.86 28.95
C LEU A 16 -12.10 16.68 27.93
N VAL A 17 -12.81 17.70 28.40
CA VAL A 17 -13.50 18.66 27.55
C VAL A 17 -12.80 19.99 27.76
N ILE A 18 -12.27 20.55 26.68
CA ILE A 18 -11.57 21.82 26.68
C ILE A 18 -12.33 22.75 25.72
N PRO A 19 -12.98 23.81 26.21
CA PRO A 19 -13.64 24.75 25.34
C PRO A 19 -12.59 25.53 24.53
N LEU A 20 -12.89 25.77 23.27
CA LEU A 20 -12.09 26.58 22.36
C LEU A 20 -12.78 27.94 22.16
N THR A 21 -11.99 29.00 22.00
CA THR A 21 -12.53 30.35 21.75
C THR A 21 -13.23 30.49 20.40
N GLU A 22 -12.92 29.61 19.45
CA GLU A 22 -13.50 29.57 18.11
C GLU A 22 -13.58 28.13 17.56
N ALA A 23 -14.39 27.94 16.52
CA ALA A 23 -14.46 26.67 15.80
C ALA A 23 -13.20 26.48 14.94
N VAL A 24 -12.64 25.27 14.96
CA VAL A 24 -11.43 24.92 14.21
C VAL A 24 -11.74 23.94 13.07
N PRO A 25 -11.09 24.08 11.90
CA PRO A 25 -11.19 23.08 10.84
C PRO A 25 -10.50 21.77 11.25
N ALA A 26 -10.86 20.66 10.59
CA ALA A 26 -10.33 19.33 10.88
C ALA A 26 -8.79 19.25 10.86
N GLU A 27 -8.16 19.99 9.94
CA GLU A 27 -6.69 20.08 9.80
C GLU A 27 -5.98 20.73 11.00
N GLN A 28 -6.66 21.60 11.74
CA GLN A 28 -6.12 22.22 12.96
C GLN A 28 -6.43 21.39 14.20
N TYR A 29 -7.52 20.61 14.18
CA TYR A 29 -7.94 19.79 15.32
C TYR A 29 -6.83 18.83 15.76
N GLN A 30 -6.24 18.10 14.82
CA GLN A 30 -5.24 17.08 15.11
C GLN A 30 -3.97 17.63 15.78
N PRO A 31 -3.28 18.67 15.25
CA PRO A 31 -2.13 19.27 15.91
C PRO A 31 -2.48 19.88 17.27
N ILE A 32 -3.63 20.56 17.41
CA ILE A 32 -4.07 21.11 18.69
C ILE A 32 -4.23 20.00 19.74
N ALA A 33 -4.99 18.95 19.41
CA ALA A 33 -5.24 17.85 20.32
C ALA A 33 -3.95 17.11 20.72
N ARG A 34 -3.02 16.92 19.77
CA ARG A 34 -1.71 16.31 20.02
C ARG A 34 -0.82 17.17 20.92
N LYS A 35 -0.78 18.49 20.72
CA LYS A 35 0.00 19.42 21.57
C LYS A 35 -0.52 19.47 23.00
N ILE A 36 -1.84 19.46 23.17
CA ILE A 36 -2.48 19.36 24.49
C ILE A 36 -2.12 18.03 25.15
N ALA A 37 -2.23 16.92 24.41
CA ALA A 37 -1.89 15.60 24.92
C ALA A 37 -0.40 15.50 25.32
N GLU A 38 0.51 16.09 24.55
CA GLU A 38 1.94 16.21 24.90
C GLU A 38 2.13 16.88 26.27
N ALA A 39 1.50 18.03 26.50
CA ALA A 39 1.58 18.77 27.76
C ALA A 39 1.02 17.98 28.97
N LEU A 40 0.00 17.15 28.73
CA LEU A 40 -0.64 16.33 29.76
C LEU A 40 -0.05 14.91 29.86
N GLY A 41 0.94 14.57 29.04
CA GLY A 41 1.47 13.20 28.88
C GLY A 41 0.70 12.42 27.82
N ILE A 42 1.25 12.39 26.60
CA ILE A 42 0.59 11.82 25.41
C ILE A 42 0.28 10.32 25.57
N GLU A 43 1.07 9.63 26.39
CA GLU A 43 0.87 8.23 26.74
C GLU A 43 -0.40 7.96 27.54
N GLN A 44 -1.13 8.97 28.00
CA GLN A 44 -2.41 8.76 28.69
C GLN A 44 -3.61 8.75 27.74
N PHE A 45 -3.43 9.19 26.50
CA PHE A 45 -4.50 9.37 25.53
C PHE A 45 -4.58 8.21 24.55
N ASP A 46 -5.80 7.77 24.25
CA ASP A 46 -6.03 6.81 23.17
C ASP A 46 -5.67 7.45 21.82
N ASP A 47 -5.04 6.71 20.91
CA ASP A 47 -4.55 7.27 19.64
C ASP A 47 -5.68 7.77 18.73
N THR A 48 -6.91 7.31 18.97
CA THR A 48 -8.09 7.76 18.24
C THR A 48 -8.62 9.12 18.71
N THR A 49 -8.09 9.66 19.80
CA THR A 49 -8.42 11.00 20.33
C THR A 49 -8.20 12.09 19.30
N TYR A 50 -7.28 11.88 18.35
CA TYR A 50 -6.87 12.89 17.38
C TYR A 50 -7.64 12.80 16.05
N GLU A 51 -8.67 11.96 15.95
CA GLU A 51 -9.52 11.81 14.76
C GLU A 51 -10.70 12.81 14.81
N PRO A 52 -10.80 13.76 13.85
CA PRO A 52 -11.81 14.83 13.90
C PRO A 52 -13.27 14.32 13.75
N GLN A 53 -13.46 13.17 13.13
CA GLN A 53 -14.77 12.56 12.83
C GLN A 53 -15.37 11.73 13.98
N ARG A 54 -14.79 11.79 15.19
CA ARG A 54 -15.28 11.05 16.36
C ARG A 54 -16.53 11.71 16.94
N ILE A 55 -17.58 10.91 17.14
CA ILE A 55 -18.78 11.36 17.87
C ILE A 55 -18.45 11.43 19.36
N MET A 56 -18.51 12.63 19.92
CA MET A 56 -18.35 12.88 21.35
C MET A 56 -19.70 12.74 22.06
N TYR A 57 -19.85 11.70 22.89
CA TYR A 57 -21.07 11.50 23.67
C TYR A 57 -21.10 12.40 24.90
N TRP A 58 -22.29 12.82 25.31
CA TRP A 58 -22.50 13.41 26.63
C TRP A 58 -22.08 12.44 27.75
N PRO A 59 -21.75 12.97 28.95
CA PRO A 59 -21.46 12.14 30.11
C PRO A 59 -22.60 11.15 30.37
N SER A 60 -22.24 9.88 30.59
CA SER A 60 -23.18 8.82 30.95
C SER A 60 -22.50 7.84 31.88
N VAL A 61 -23.22 7.35 32.88
CA VAL A 61 -22.71 6.40 33.89
C VAL A 61 -23.75 5.28 34.12
N PRO A 62 -23.36 4.03 34.38
CA PRO A 62 -24.26 3.00 34.88
C PRO A 62 -24.96 3.44 36.18
N LYS A 63 -26.17 2.94 36.43
CA LYS A 63 -26.99 3.34 37.59
C LYS A 63 -26.26 3.21 38.93
N ASP A 64 -25.41 2.18 39.05
CA ASP A 64 -24.74 1.81 40.30
C ASP A 64 -23.25 2.23 40.33
N ALA A 65 -22.79 3.04 39.38
CA ALA A 65 -21.41 3.49 39.30
C ALA A 65 -21.25 4.95 39.78
N PRO A 66 -20.13 5.29 40.44
CA PRO A 66 -19.88 6.64 40.91
C PRO A 66 -19.66 7.60 39.73
N PHE A 67 -20.29 8.77 39.80
CA PHE A 67 -20.07 9.86 38.84
C PHE A 67 -19.59 11.11 39.56
N GLU A 68 -18.35 11.47 39.30
CA GLU A 68 -17.76 12.71 39.78
C GLU A 68 -17.16 13.45 38.58
N ALA A 69 -17.68 14.64 38.31
CA ALA A 69 -17.15 15.53 37.30
C ALA A 69 -16.20 16.53 37.96
N LEU A 70 -14.97 16.58 37.45
CA LEU A 70 -13.99 17.56 37.87
C LEU A 70 -14.03 18.74 36.89
N SER A 71 -14.34 19.91 37.41
CA SER A 71 -14.27 21.18 36.68
C SER A 71 -13.12 21.99 37.25
N LEU A 72 -12.29 22.54 36.36
CA LEU A 72 -11.22 23.45 36.71
C LEU A 72 -11.55 24.78 36.04
N ASP A 73 -11.57 25.86 36.82
CA ASP A 73 -11.73 27.21 36.30
C ASP A 73 -10.44 27.65 35.62
N GLY A 74 -10.58 28.32 34.48
CA GLY A 74 -9.46 28.80 33.68
C GLY A 74 -9.94 29.49 32.41
N ASP A 75 -9.01 30.14 31.72
CA ASP A 75 -9.30 30.79 30.45
C ASP A 75 -9.66 29.76 29.37
N VAL A 76 -10.57 30.15 28.48
CA VAL A 76 -10.92 29.33 27.31
C VAL A 76 -9.71 29.25 26.39
N LEU A 77 -9.40 28.04 25.90
CA LEU A 77 -8.19 27.80 25.14
C LEU A 77 -8.28 28.46 23.76
N THR A 78 -7.29 29.27 23.40
CA THR A 78 -7.19 29.86 22.06
C THR A 78 -6.45 28.90 21.11
N PRO A 79 -7.09 28.40 20.04
CA PRO A 79 -6.45 27.49 19.08
C PRO A 79 -5.11 28.00 18.54
N GLY A 80 -5.04 29.28 18.18
CA GLY A 80 -3.85 29.92 17.64
C GLY A 80 -2.65 29.90 18.59
N GLU A 81 -2.87 29.98 19.90
CA GLU A 81 -1.79 29.91 20.90
C GLU A 81 -1.16 28.52 20.93
N VAL A 82 -1.99 27.47 20.86
CA VAL A 82 -1.54 26.08 20.82
C VAL A 82 -0.78 25.79 19.53
N LEU A 83 -1.32 26.22 18.39
CA LEU A 83 -0.67 26.09 17.09
C LEU A 83 0.67 26.85 17.05
N GLY A 84 0.76 27.99 17.74
CA GLY A 84 1.98 28.78 17.89
C GLY A 84 3.09 28.12 18.71
N LEU A 85 2.80 27.01 19.42
CA LEU A 85 3.82 26.20 20.11
C LEU A 85 4.62 25.32 19.14
N TYR A 86 4.17 25.17 17.89
CA TYR A 86 4.93 24.50 16.85
C TYR A 86 5.81 25.50 16.10
N ARG A 87 6.97 25.03 15.61
CA ARG A 87 7.74 25.80 14.63
C ARG A 87 6.94 25.92 13.33
N ASP A 88 6.35 24.82 12.90
CA ASP A 88 5.34 24.79 11.85
C ASP A 88 4.31 23.70 12.18
N TRP A 89 3.09 24.10 12.53
CA TRP A 89 2.04 23.13 12.86
C TRP A 89 1.55 22.35 11.63
N ARG A 90 1.84 22.83 10.41
CA ARG A 90 1.51 22.11 9.18
C ARG A 90 2.51 20.99 8.89
N ASP A 91 3.67 21.00 9.53
CA ASP A 91 4.66 19.93 9.41
C ASP A 91 4.29 18.76 10.32
N VAL A 92 3.74 17.69 9.72
CA VAL A 92 3.29 16.49 10.45
C VAL A 92 4.44 15.79 11.17
N SER A 93 5.68 15.98 10.74
CA SER A 93 6.85 15.39 11.41
C SER A 93 7.10 15.98 12.80
N GLN A 94 6.58 17.18 13.08
CA GLN A 94 6.68 17.85 14.39
C GLN A 94 5.57 17.43 15.36
N TRP A 95 4.58 16.65 14.89
CA TRP A 95 3.44 16.30 15.72
C TRP A 95 3.81 15.22 16.74
N PRO A 96 3.49 15.41 18.03
CA PRO A 96 3.82 14.42 19.03
C PRO A 96 2.96 13.17 18.81
N VAL A 97 3.61 12.01 18.98
CA VAL A 97 3.02 10.67 18.82
C VAL A 97 3.32 9.85 20.07
N SER A 98 2.40 8.96 20.42
CA SER A 98 2.63 7.99 21.49
C SER A 98 3.52 6.85 20.99
N GLU A 99 4.25 6.19 21.90
CA GLU A 99 4.96 4.95 21.59
C GLU A 99 4.00 3.84 21.14
N ARG A 100 2.74 3.88 21.61
CA ARG A 100 1.71 2.92 21.22
C ARG A 100 1.37 3.04 19.74
N ALA A 101 1.20 4.25 19.24
CA ALA A 101 0.91 4.49 17.83
C ALA A 101 2.00 3.88 16.94
N GLU A 102 3.27 4.02 17.34
CA GLU A 102 4.39 3.42 16.63
C GLU A 102 4.38 1.88 16.71
N LYS A 103 4.14 1.31 17.91
CA LYS A 103 4.03 -0.15 18.11
C LYS A 103 2.89 -0.77 17.31
N VAL A 104 1.72 -0.11 17.25
CA VAL A 104 0.57 -0.56 16.44
C VAL A 104 0.95 -0.59 14.96
N ARG A 105 1.58 0.47 14.45
CA ARG A 105 2.01 0.53 13.05
C ARG A 105 3.06 -0.53 12.73
N LEU A 106 4.07 -0.70 13.59
CA LEU A 106 5.06 -1.76 13.43
C LEU A 106 4.40 -3.16 13.42
N ARG A 107 3.36 -3.38 14.23
CA ARG A 107 2.59 -4.62 14.25
C ARG A 107 1.80 -4.82 12.96
N GLU A 108 1.11 -3.80 12.45
CA GLU A 108 0.38 -3.90 11.18
C GLU A 108 1.32 -4.17 10.01
N ARG A 109 2.47 -3.49 9.97
CA ARG A 109 3.54 -3.75 9.00
C ARG A 109 4.05 -5.19 9.05
N LYS A 110 4.28 -5.75 10.24
CA LYS A 110 4.71 -7.15 10.40
C LYS A 110 3.70 -8.18 9.87
N LYS A 111 2.43 -7.80 9.69
CA LYS A 111 1.43 -8.66 9.03
C LYS A 111 1.57 -8.65 7.51
N MET A 112 2.25 -7.66 6.94
CA MET A 112 2.49 -7.60 5.50
C MET A 112 3.60 -8.58 5.13
N GLN A 113 3.38 -9.33 4.06
CA GLN A 113 4.40 -10.21 3.51
C GLN A 113 5.54 -9.37 2.92
N PRO A 114 6.82 -9.66 3.23
CA PRO A 114 7.96 -8.98 2.64
C PRO A 114 7.90 -8.94 1.10
N ILE A 115 8.32 -7.82 0.51
CA ILE A 115 8.30 -7.66 -0.96
C ILE A 115 9.11 -8.75 -1.65
N ALA A 116 10.23 -9.20 -1.08
CA ALA A 116 11.04 -10.27 -1.63
C ALA A 116 10.28 -11.61 -1.77
N GLU A 117 9.34 -11.89 -0.88
CA GLU A 117 8.58 -13.16 -0.85
C GLU A 117 7.25 -13.07 -1.60
N LYS A 118 6.78 -11.86 -1.91
CA LYS A 118 5.50 -11.63 -2.54
C LYS A 118 5.54 -12.14 -3.99
N ARG A 119 4.64 -13.06 -4.35
CA ARG A 119 4.60 -13.67 -5.70
C ARG A 119 3.55 -12.99 -6.60
N GLY A 120 3.61 -13.34 -7.89
CA GLY A 120 2.66 -12.88 -8.91
C GLY A 120 2.80 -11.39 -9.23
N VAL A 121 1.80 -10.85 -9.93
CA VAL A 121 1.81 -9.49 -10.48
C VAL A 121 2.15 -8.42 -9.43
N VAL A 122 1.60 -8.54 -8.21
CA VAL A 122 1.85 -7.54 -7.15
C VAL A 122 3.32 -7.53 -6.72
N GLY A 123 3.91 -8.72 -6.52
CA GLY A 123 5.31 -8.83 -6.15
C GLY A 123 6.25 -8.38 -7.26
N ALA A 124 5.98 -8.83 -8.49
CA ALA A 124 6.73 -8.45 -9.68
C ALA A 124 6.69 -6.92 -9.90
N PHE A 125 5.52 -6.29 -9.75
CA PHE A 125 5.39 -4.84 -9.84
C PHE A 125 6.20 -4.11 -8.77
N CYS A 126 6.14 -4.53 -7.51
CA CYS A 126 6.90 -3.88 -6.43
C CYS A 126 8.42 -4.05 -6.56
N ARG A 127 8.90 -5.15 -7.15
CA ARG A 127 10.33 -5.34 -7.45
C ARG A 127 10.78 -4.62 -8.71
N ALA A 128 9.90 -4.55 -9.71
CA ALA A 128 10.10 -3.73 -10.90
C ALA A 128 10.15 -2.25 -10.51
N TRP A 129 9.26 -1.78 -9.65
CA TRP A 129 9.16 -0.39 -9.23
C TRP A 129 9.33 -0.27 -7.71
N PRO A 130 10.58 -0.11 -7.22
CA PRO A 130 10.83 0.29 -5.84
C PRO A 130 9.99 1.52 -5.47
N ILE A 131 9.58 1.63 -4.21
CA ILE A 131 8.48 2.53 -3.85
C ILE A 131 8.75 4.00 -4.19
N GLU A 132 9.99 4.47 -4.06
CA GLU A 132 10.37 5.84 -4.42
C GLU A 132 10.33 6.08 -5.94
N GLU A 133 10.76 5.10 -6.74
CA GLU A 133 10.64 5.17 -8.20
C GLU A 133 9.17 5.14 -8.63
N ALA A 134 8.35 4.31 -7.98
CA ALA A 134 6.91 4.26 -8.22
C ALA A 134 6.23 5.59 -7.89
N ILE A 135 6.64 6.25 -6.80
CA ILE A 135 6.17 7.59 -6.44
C ILE A 135 6.54 8.58 -7.55
N ALA A 136 7.82 8.66 -7.92
CA ALA A 136 8.29 9.59 -8.93
C ALA A 136 7.59 9.41 -10.30
N GLN A 137 7.32 8.17 -10.68
CA GLN A 137 6.75 7.85 -12.00
C GLN A 137 5.22 7.95 -12.04
N PHE A 138 4.54 7.54 -10.98
CA PHE A 138 3.09 7.28 -11.02
C PHE A 138 2.26 8.10 -10.02
N VAL A 139 2.90 8.78 -9.07
CA VAL A 139 2.23 9.56 -8.01
C VAL A 139 2.73 11.02 -8.05
N PRO A 140 2.36 11.81 -9.07
CA PRO A 140 2.85 13.17 -9.25
C PRO A 140 2.41 14.13 -8.13
N ASP A 141 1.42 13.73 -7.33
CA ASP A 141 0.91 14.51 -6.21
C ASP A 141 1.79 14.41 -4.95
N TYR A 142 2.86 13.60 -4.98
CA TYR A 142 3.83 13.50 -3.89
C TYR A 142 5.10 14.27 -4.23
N ALA A 143 5.41 15.29 -3.44
CA ALA A 143 6.68 16.00 -3.50
C ALA A 143 7.61 15.50 -2.39
N PRO A 144 8.90 15.20 -2.66
CA PRO A 144 9.85 14.84 -1.61
C PRO A 144 9.99 16.00 -0.62
N SER A 145 10.15 15.68 0.66
CA SER A 145 10.38 16.67 1.71
C SER A 145 11.75 17.31 1.57
N GLU A 146 11.79 18.64 1.60
CA GLU A 146 13.05 19.40 1.64
C GLU A 146 13.64 19.47 3.06
N THR A 147 12.83 19.20 4.09
CA THR A 147 13.20 19.41 5.49
C THR A 147 13.42 18.12 6.27
N VAL A 148 12.82 17.00 5.82
CA VAL A 148 12.87 15.71 6.52
C VAL A 148 13.14 14.57 5.52
N PRO A 149 14.38 14.05 5.46
CA PRO A 149 14.70 12.93 4.59
C PRO A 149 13.79 11.71 4.78
N GLY A 150 13.47 11.01 3.69
CA GLY A 150 12.59 9.82 3.72
C GLY A 150 11.09 10.13 3.87
N ARG A 151 10.70 11.41 3.78
CA ARG A 151 9.30 11.85 3.81
C ARG A 151 8.89 12.55 2.52
N TYR A 152 7.59 12.50 2.24
CA TYR A 152 6.96 13.19 1.13
C TYR A 152 5.76 14.02 1.63
N THR A 153 5.39 15.02 0.84
CA THR A 153 4.22 15.87 1.04
C THR A 153 3.22 15.57 -0.07
N TYR A 154 1.97 15.28 0.31
CA TYR A 154 0.87 15.24 -0.64
C TYR A 154 0.46 16.68 -0.99
N VAL A 155 0.79 17.14 -2.19
CA VAL A 155 0.72 18.57 -2.57
C VAL A 155 -0.70 19.12 -2.71
N LYS A 156 -1.70 18.24 -2.81
CA LYS A 156 -3.13 18.60 -2.77
C LYS A 156 -3.68 18.69 -1.34
N GLY A 157 -2.84 18.38 -0.35
CA GLY A 157 -3.13 18.50 1.07
C GLY A 157 -2.91 19.90 1.63
N THR A 158 -3.20 20.07 2.92
CA THR A 158 -2.99 21.32 3.67
C THR A 158 -1.81 21.23 4.66
N THR A 159 -1.26 20.03 4.87
CA THR A 159 -0.08 19.76 5.72
C THR A 159 1.08 19.18 4.91
N SER A 160 2.30 19.29 5.45
CA SER A 160 3.56 18.84 4.86
C SER A 160 4.17 17.66 5.60
N ASN A 161 5.05 16.91 4.92
CA ASN A 161 5.82 15.80 5.48
C ASN A 161 4.96 14.67 6.08
N GLY A 162 3.73 14.52 5.57
CA GLY A 162 2.76 13.55 6.06
C GLY A 162 2.97 12.12 5.57
N VAL A 163 3.69 11.94 4.45
CA VAL A 163 3.98 10.61 3.90
C VAL A 163 5.35 10.16 4.38
N VAL A 164 5.44 8.94 4.88
CA VAL A 164 6.69 8.35 5.38
C VAL A 164 6.98 7.07 4.62
N ILE A 165 8.22 6.94 4.13
CA ILE A 165 8.74 5.70 3.55
C ILE A 165 9.51 4.92 4.60
N TYR A 166 9.36 3.61 4.56
CA TYR A 166 9.94 2.70 5.53
C TYR A 166 10.51 1.47 4.84
N GLU A 167 11.70 1.04 5.28
CA GLU A 167 12.40 -0.15 4.77
C GLU A 167 12.46 -0.16 3.23
N ASP A 168 12.47 1.02 2.62
CA ASP A 168 12.48 1.27 1.16
C ASP A 168 11.37 0.54 0.37
N SER A 169 10.33 0.07 1.07
CA SER A 169 9.35 -0.87 0.52
C SER A 169 7.90 -0.49 0.78
N TYR A 170 7.65 0.25 1.88
CA TYR A 170 6.30 0.59 2.32
C TYR A 170 6.17 2.07 2.62
N SER A 171 5.01 2.61 2.29
CA SER A 171 4.63 4.00 2.56
C SER A 171 3.42 4.03 3.50
N PHE A 172 3.33 5.09 4.29
CA PHE A 172 2.13 5.42 5.03
C PHE A 172 1.91 6.92 4.99
N SER A 173 0.69 7.33 4.70
CA SER A 173 0.29 8.74 4.73
C SER A 173 -0.50 9.06 6.00
N HIS A 174 -0.06 10.09 6.71
CA HIS A 174 -0.76 10.69 7.84
C HIS A 174 -1.80 11.75 7.42
N HIS A 175 -1.95 11.97 6.12
CA HIS A 175 -2.79 13.04 5.61
C HIS A 175 -4.21 12.50 5.32
N ASP A 176 -5.22 12.99 6.04
CA ASP A 176 -6.60 12.47 5.94
C ASP A 176 -7.20 12.64 4.53
N THR A 177 -6.80 13.69 3.79
CA THR A 177 -7.28 13.94 2.41
C THR A 177 -6.49 13.19 1.33
N ASP A 178 -5.44 12.46 1.70
CA ASP A 178 -4.65 11.66 0.76
C ASP A 178 -5.43 10.40 0.37
N PRO A 179 -5.49 10.03 -0.92
CA PRO A 179 -6.03 8.75 -1.36
C PRO A 179 -5.47 7.53 -0.60
N ALA A 180 -4.22 7.58 -0.15
CA ALA A 180 -3.55 6.56 0.65
C ALA A 180 -3.48 6.89 2.16
N GLY A 181 -4.22 7.91 2.63
CA GLY A 181 -4.29 8.31 4.03
C GLY A 181 -4.70 7.17 4.95
N GLY A 182 -3.91 6.94 6.00
CA GLY A 182 -4.16 5.91 7.02
C GLY A 182 -3.93 4.47 6.57
N VAL A 183 -3.40 4.23 5.36
CA VAL A 183 -3.17 2.89 4.81
C VAL A 183 -1.68 2.64 4.58
N GLU A 184 -1.18 1.53 5.10
CA GLU A 184 0.17 1.04 4.79
C GLU A 184 0.19 0.44 3.37
N CYS A 185 0.97 1.04 2.47
CA CYS A 185 0.96 0.71 1.05
C CYS A 185 2.35 0.27 0.58
N ASN A 186 2.42 -0.87 -0.11
CA ASN A 186 3.54 -1.14 -1.03
C ASN A 186 3.36 -0.32 -2.32
N ALA A 187 4.35 -0.35 -3.22
CA ALA A 187 4.31 0.39 -4.48
C ALA A 187 3.03 0.11 -5.31
N PHE A 188 2.62 -1.15 -5.45
CA PHE A 188 1.41 -1.52 -6.20
C PHE A 188 0.15 -0.90 -5.58
N ASP A 189 -0.01 -1.03 -4.26
CA ASP A 189 -1.17 -0.49 -3.55
C ASP A 189 -1.19 1.04 -3.55
N LEU A 190 -0.03 1.67 -3.44
CA LEU A 190 0.10 3.13 -3.50
C LEU A 190 -0.36 3.66 -4.86
N VAL A 191 0.15 3.10 -5.95
CA VAL A 191 -0.25 3.48 -7.31
C VAL A 191 -1.73 3.18 -7.55
N ARG A 192 -2.24 2.04 -7.05
CA ARG A 192 -3.66 1.70 -7.11
C ARG A 192 -4.54 2.77 -6.49
N LEU A 193 -4.22 3.19 -5.27
CA LEU A 193 -5.04 4.16 -4.53
C LEU A 193 -5.00 5.55 -5.17
N HIS A 194 -3.85 5.97 -5.70
CA HIS A 194 -3.72 7.27 -6.35
C HIS A 194 -4.36 7.32 -7.74
N ARG A 195 -4.30 6.23 -8.52
CA ARG A 195 -4.76 6.23 -9.91
C ARG A 195 -6.15 5.68 -10.12
N PHE A 196 -6.59 4.73 -9.29
CA PHE A 196 -7.76 3.91 -9.57
C PHE A 196 -8.79 3.84 -8.43
N LYS A 197 -8.55 4.44 -7.26
CA LYS A 197 -9.47 4.40 -6.09
C LYS A 197 -10.88 4.87 -6.41
N GLN A 198 -11.02 5.86 -7.30
CA GLN A 198 -12.32 6.37 -7.74
C GLN A 198 -13.22 5.31 -8.39
N LEU A 199 -12.64 4.23 -8.92
CA LEU A 199 -13.40 3.10 -9.49
C LEU A 199 -14.14 2.29 -8.41
N ASP A 200 -13.75 2.44 -7.14
CA ASP A 200 -14.35 1.72 -6.02
C ASP A 200 -15.53 2.49 -5.38
N ALA A 201 -15.98 3.60 -5.96
CA ALA A 201 -17.01 4.47 -5.37
C ALA A 201 -18.33 3.74 -5.05
N GLU A 202 -18.70 2.75 -5.86
CA GLU A 202 -19.91 1.93 -5.67
C GLU A 202 -19.63 0.57 -5.01
N ALA A 203 -18.37 0.29 -4.64
CA ALA A 203 -18.01 -0.96 -4.00
C ALA A 203 -18.57 -1.01 -2.56
N LYS A 204 -19.08 -2.17 -2.15
CA LYS A 204 -19.53 -2.39 -0.78
C LYS A 204 -18.33 -2.34 0.18
N LYS A 205 -18.56 -1.86 1.41
CA LYS A 205 -17.50 -1.67 2.42
C LYS A 205 -16.66 -2.94 2.67
N ASP A 206 -17.29 -4.11 2.64
CA ASP A 206 -16.64 -5.39 2.94
C ASP A 206 -16.20 -6.16 1.69
N THR A 207 -16.12 -5.49 0.53
CA THR A 207 -15.62 -6.11 -0.70
C THR A 207 -14.14 -6.46 -0.52
N PRO A 208 -13.73 -7.73 -0.75
CA PRO A 208 -12.32 -8.11 -0.70
C PRO A 208 -11.49 -7.26 -1.67
N ILE A 209 -10.28 -6.86 -1.24
CA ILE A 209 -9.42 -5.96 -2.01
C ILE A 209 -9.21 -6.48 -3.45
N THR A 210 -8.96 -7.78 -3.61
CA THR A 210 -8.72 -8.40 -4.93
C THR A 210 -9.94 -8.41 -5.85
N ALA A 211 -11.14 -8.20 -5.30
CA ALA A 211 -12.39 -8.12 -6.06
C ALA A 211 -12.74 -6.67 -6.49
N LEU A 212 -12.09 -5.67 -5.90
CA LEU A 212 -12.33 -4.25 -6.17
C LEU A 212 -12.05 -3.89 -7.64
N PRO A 213 -12.85 -3.02 -8.27
CA PRO A 213 -12.56 -2.46 -9.59
C PRO A 213 -11.16 -1.83 -9.68
N SER A 214 -10.72 -1.08 -8.66
CA SER A 214 -9.38 -0.46 -8.62
C SER A 214 -8.26 -1.49 -8.67
N TYR A 215 -8.43 -2.63 -7.98
CA TYR A 215 -7.44 -3.70 -7.97
C TYR A 215 -7.34 -4.35 -9.35
N LYS A 216 -8.47 -4.64 -9.98
CA LYS A 216 -8.50 -5.20 -11.34
C LYS A 216 -7.85 -4.26 -12.35
N ALA A 217 -8.13 -2.96 -12.25
CA ALA A 217 -7.51 -1.94 -13.10
C ALA A 217 -5.99 -1.85 -12.86
N MET A 218 -5.54 -1.94 -11.60
CA MET A 218 -4.11 -1.93 -11.28
C MET A 218 -3.40 -3.20 -11.78
N VAL A 219 -4.03 -4.37 -11.70
CA VAL A 219 -3.49 -5.62 -12.29
C VAL A 219 -3.35 -5.47 -13.80
N ASP A 220 -4.37 -4.96 -14.48
CA ASP A 220 -4.33 -4.72 -15.93
C ASP A 220 -3.22 -3.73 -16.30
N PHE A 221 -3.10 -2.63 -15.55
CA PHE A 221 -2.02 -1.66 -15.70
C PHE A 221 -0.63 -2.30 -15.56
N ALA A 222 -0.42 -3.10 -14.51
CA ALA A 222 0.84 -3.78 -14.27
C ALA A 222 1.17 -4.83 -15.35
N LEU A 223 0.17 -5.50 -15.92
CA LEU A 223 0.35 -6.46 -17.01
C LEU A 223 0.60 -5.80 -18.38
N HIS A 224 0.45 -4.48 -18.49
CA HIS A 224 0.85 -3.70 -19.66
C HIS A 224 2.11 -2.86 -19.41
N ASP A 225 2.70 -2.92 -18.21
CA ASP A 225 3.96 -2.27 -17.88
C ASP A 225 5.15 -3.17 -18.25
N ASP A 226 6.01 -2.66 -19.12
CA ASP A 226 7.14 -3.42 -19.67
C ASP A 226 8.10 -3.93 -18.58
N ARG A 227 8.41 -3.10 -17.58
CA ARG A 227 9.35 -3.42 -16.50
C ARG A 227 8.76 -4.49 -15.58
N CYS A 228 7.47 -4.39 -15.28
CA CYS A 228 6.74 -5.40 -14.51
C CYS A 228 6.67 -6.74 -15.26
N LEU A 229 6.39 -6.73 -16.57
CA LEU A 229 6.36 -7.95 -17.38
C LEU A 229 7.73 -8.63 -17.46
N GLU A 230 8.81 -7.88 -17.65
CA GLU A 230 10.18 -8.42 -17.64
C GLU A 230 10.51 -9.09 -16.30
N GLN A 231 10.14 -8.41 -15.19
CA GLN A 231 10.36 -8.93 -13.86
C GLN A 231 9.54 -10.21 -13.61
N LEU A 232 8.27 -10.22 -14.01
CA LEU A 232 7.38 -11.37 -13.88
C LEU A 232 7.88 -12.58 -14.70
N ASN A 233 8.35 -12.35 -15.92
CA ASN A 233 8.90 -13.41 -16.77
C ASN A 233 10.17 -14.02 -16.18
N ARG A 234 11.07 -13.18 -15.66
CA ARG A 234 12.30 -13.65 -15.02
C ARG A 234 11.99 -14.56 -13.82
N GLU A 235 11.01 -14.18 -13.02
CA GLU A 235 10.59 -14.96 -11.85
C GLU A 235 9.91 -16.27 -12.22
N GLN A 236 9.02 -16.25 -13.22
CA GLN A 236 8.37 -17.46 -13.73
C GLN A 236 9.38 -18.42 -14.38
N ALA A 237 10.38 -17.89 -15.09
CA ALA A 237 11.44 -18.69 -15.67
C ALA A 237 12.33 -19.34 -14.59
N ALA A 238 12.64 -18.62 -13.51
CA ALA A 238 13.37 -19.16 -12.37
C ALA A 238 12.57 -20.25 -11.65
N GLU A 239 11.27 -20.02 -11.39
CA GLU A 239 10.37 -21.02 -10.80
C GLU A 239 10.27 -22.28 -11.67
N ALA A 240 10.16 -22.11 -12.99
CA ALA A 240 10.13 -23.24 -13.93
C ALA A 240 11.46 -23.99 -14.00
N ALA A 241 12.60 -23.30 -13.82
CA ALA A 241 13.92 -23.94 -13.79
C ALA A 241 14.13 -24.78 -12.52
N GLU A 242 13.65 -24.31 -11.35
CA GLU A 242 13.73 -25.09 -10.10
C GLU A 242 12.91 -26.38 -10.15
N VAL A 243 11.79 -26.40 -10.89
CA VAL A 243 10.93 -27.58 -11.06
C VAL A 243 11.38 -28.47 -12.23
N GLY A 244 12.10 -27.91 -13.20
CA GLY A 244 12.40 -28.51 -14.50
C GLY A 244 13.73 -29.25 -14.63
N ASP A 245 14.41 -29.56 -13.53
CA ASP A 245 15.74 -30.21 -13.53
C ASP A 245 15.75 -31.61 -14.20
N ASP A 246 14.58 -32.21 -14.43
CA ASP A 246 14.41 -33.48 -15.17
C ASP A 246 14.45 -33.35 -16.72
N PHE A 247 14.58 -32.13 -17.28
CA PHE A 247 14.45 -31.87 -18.73
C PHE A 247 15.66 -31.17 -19.37
N ALA A 248 16.77 -31.04 -18.65
CA ALA A 248 18.00 -30.48 -19.20
C ALA A 248 18.71 -31.52 -20.08
N ASP A 249 18.60 -31.36 -21.41
CA ASP A 249 19.45 -32.06 -22.36
C ASP A 249 20.70 -31.20 -22.59
N GLU A 250 21.86 -31.63 -22.08
CA GLU A 250 23.10 -30.85 -21.98
C GLU A 250 23.79 -30.56 -23.34
N SER A 251 23.22 -30.96 -24.48
CA SER A 251 24.01 -31.17 -25.71
C SER A 251 23.65 -30.37 -26.96
N ASP A 252 22.66 -29.47 -26.94
CA ASP A 252 22.32 -28.65 -28.14
C ASP A 252 22.52 -27.14 -27.88
N GLU A 253 23.31 -26.47 -28.73
CA GLU A 253 23.32 -25.01 -28.84
C GLU A 253 21.89 -24.52 -29.12
N GLN A 254 21.20 -24.06 -28.07
CA GLN A 254 19.84 -23.55 -28.20
C GLN A 254 19.88 -22.23 -28.99
N PRO A 255 19.12 -22.11 -30.10
CA PRO A 255 19.05 -20.86 -30.83
C PRO A 255 18.56 -19.74 -29.89
N LYS A 256 19.30 -18.63 -29.84
CA LYS A 256 18.95 -17.50 -28.98
C LYS A 256 17.53 -17.02 -29.29
N ALA A 257 16.68 -17.01 -28.27
CA ALA A 257 15.32 -16.50 -28.38
C ALA A 257 15.35 -15.00 -28.76
N PRO A 258 14.43 -14.51 -29.62
CA PRO A 258 14.31 -13.09 -29.90
C PRO A 258 14.08 -12.29 -28.61
N GLU A 259 14.70 -11.14 -28.41
CA GLU A 259 14.52 -10.37 -27.18
C GLU A 259 13.06 -9.89 -27.01
N GLY A 260 12.51 -9.98 -25.79
CA GLY A 260 11.20 -9.44 -25.44
C GLY A 260 9.97 -10.16 -26.01
N TRP A 261 10.12 -11.33 -26.64
CA TRP A 261 8.99 -12.06 -27.24
C TRP A 261 7.92 -12.47 -26.21
N GLU A 262 8.32 -12.82 -24.99
CA GLU A 262 7.46 -13.28 -23.90
C GLU A 262 6.46 -12.22 -23.42
N LYS A 263 6.74 -10.94 -23.69
CA LYS A 263 5.82 -9.83 -23.41
C LYS A 263 4.56 -9.89 -24.28
N LYS A 264 4.63 -10.57 -25.42
CA LYS A 264 3.51 -10.71 -26.36
C LYS A 264 2.57 -11.87 -26.01
N LEU A 265 2.88 -12.64 -24.96
CA LEU A 265 2.02 -13.72 -24.51
C LEU A 265 0.72 -13.15 -23.93
N GLU A 266 -0.40 -13.70 -24.38
CA GLU A 266 -1.71 -13.47 -23.75
C GLU A 266 -1.66 -14.06 -22.33
N ARG A 267 -2.07 -13.30 -21.31
CA ARG A 267 -1.99 -13.70 -19.90
C ARG A 267 -3.34 -13.61 -19.22
N ASP A 268 -3.50 -14.40 -18.16
CA ASP A 268 -4.62 -14.22 -17.26
C ASP A 268 -4.35 -13.11 -16.22
N ARG A 269 -5.30 -12.91 -15.31
CA ARG A 269 -5.18 -11.90 -14.23
C ARG A 269 -4.13 -12.25 -13.17
N THR A 270 -3.66 -13.49 -13.14
CA THR A 270 -2.57 -13.91 -12.26
C THR A 270 -1.20 -13.64 -12.88
N GLY A 271 -1.19 -13.27 -14.17
CA GLY A 271 -0.01 -12.95 -14.95
C GLY A 271 0.65 -14.17 -15.59
N TYR A 272 0.03 -15.35 -15.54
CA TYR A 272 0.53 -16.54 -16.21
C TYR A 272 0.04 -16.59 -17.67
N PRO A 273 0.89 -17.04 -18.62
CA PRO A 273 0.47 -17.24 -20.00
C PRO A 273 -0.70 -18.22 -20.10
N VAL A 274 -1.74 -17.86 -20.85
CA VAL A 274 -2.89 -18.74 -21.09
C VAL A 274 -2.61 -19.74 -22.21
N SER A 275 -3.23 -20.92 -22.15
CA SER A 275 -3.12 -21.94 -23.20
C SER A 275 -4.00 -21.57 -24.41
N THR A 276 -3.54 -20.60 -25.20
CA THR A 276 -4.18 -20.20 -26.46
C THR A 276 -3.32 -20.62 -27.64
N TYR A 277 -3.96 -20.87 -28.79
CA TYR A 277 -3.25 -21.21 -30.03
C TYR A 277 -2.14 -20.21 -30.36
N LYS A 278 -2.43 -18.90 -30.23
CA LYS A 278 -1.45 -17.84 -30.48
C LYS A 278 -0.23 -17.92 -29.55
N ASN A 279 -0.45 -18.18 -28.27
CA ASN A 279 0.65 -18.33 -27.31
C ASN A 279 1.50 -19.56 -27.63
N ILE A 280 0.85 -20.69 -27.93
CA ILE A 280 1.55 -21.92 -28.33
C ILE A 280 2.38 -21.66 -29.59
N GLU A 281 1.78 -21.08 -30.62
CA GLU A 281 2.46 -20.70 -31.85
C GLU A 281 3.65 -19.77 -31.60
N LEU A 282 3.47 -18.76 -30.74
CA LEU A 282 4.53 -17.83 -30.37
C LEU A 282 5.68 -18.53 -29.65
N ILE A 283 5.39 -19.39 -28.67
CA ILE A 283 6.38 -20.20 -27.94
C ILE A 283 7.15 -21.08 -28.93
N LEU A 284 6.46 -21.82 -29.78
CA LEU A 284 7.10 -22.72 -30.77
C LEU A 284 8.02 -21.97 -31.76
N ARG A 285 7.68 -20.73 -32.08
CA ARG A 285 8.46 -19.89 -33.01
C ARG A 285 9.64 -19.17 -32.34
N CYS A 286 9.52 -18.79 -31.08
CA CYS A 286 10.45 -17.87 -30.44
C CYS A 286 11.30 -18.50 -29.33
N ASP A 287 10.74 -19.44 -28.56
CA ASP A 287 11.44 -20.05 -27.42
C ASP A 287 12.65 -20.86 -27.86
N GLY A 288 13.79 -20.69 -27.18
CA GLY A 288 15.04 -21.34 -27.56
C GLY A 288 15.00 -22.87 -27.51
N LYS A 289 14.13 -23.46 -26.67
CA LYS A 289 13.97 -24.90 -26.57
C LYS A 289 13.13 -25.48 -27.71
N PHE A 290 12.18 -24.72 -28.27
CA PHE A 290 11.24 -25.21 -29.29
C PHE A 290 11.53 -24.70 -30.71
N ARG A 291 12.17 -23.54 -30.83
CA ARG A 291 12.42 -22.88 -32.11
C ARG A 291 13.22 -23.79 -33.05
N GLY A 292 12.66 -24.01 -34.24
CA GLY A 292 13.28 -24.87 -35.26
C GLY A 292 13.12 -26.37 -35.03
N ARG A 293 12.43 -26.81 -33.97
CA ARG A 293 12.10 -28.23 -33.75
C ARG A 293 10.84 -28.69 -34.48
N PHE A 294 10.05 -27.77 -35.03
CA PHE A 294 8.84 -28.07 -35.80
C PHE A 294 8.96 -27.51 -37.23
N GLY A 295 8.39 -28.23 -38.19
CA GLY A 295 8.32 -27.84 -39.60
C GLY A 295 6.99 -28.25 -40.22
N TYR A 296 6.69 -27.75 -41.42
CA TYR A 296 5.49 -28.12 -42.16
C TYR A 296 5.83 -29.14 -43.24
N ASP A 297 5.21 -30.32 -43.17
CA ASP A 297 5.32 -31.33 -44.21
C ASP A 297 4.34 -30.97 -45.34
N GLU A 298 4.86 -30.51 -46.47
CA GLU A 298 4.06 -30.12 -47.64
C GLU A 298 3.31 -31.31 -48.27
N PHE A 299 3.87 -32.52 -48.17
CA PHE A 299 3.27 -33.72 -48.76
C PHE A 299 2.10 -34.22 -47.90
N ALA A 300 2.28 -34.27 -46.58
CA ALA A 300 1.26 -34.70 -45.64
C ALA A 300 0.31 -33.56 -45.18
N ARG A 301 0.60 -32.31 -45.56
CA ARG A 301 -0.13 -31.08 -45.19
C ARG A 301 -0.36 -30.95 -43.69
N ARG A 302 0.67 -31.21 -42.89
CA ARG A 302 0.61 -31.14 -41.42
C ARG A 302 1.92 -30.65 -40.82
N GLU A 303 1.86 -30.08 -39.62
CA GLU A 303 3.05 -29.83 -38.82
C GLU A 303 3.66 -31.14 -38.32
N VAL A 304 4.98 -31.25 -38.41
CA VAL A 304 5.76 -32.41 -37.97
C VAL A 304 6.92 -31.95 -37.10
N ALA A 305 7.25 -32.76 -36.08
CA ALA A 305 8.46 -32.56 -35.30
C ALA A 305 9.68 -32.96 -36.14
N LEU A 306 10.63 -32.03 -36.31
CA LEU A 306 11.91 -32.24 -36.98
C LEU A 306 12.97 -32.83 -36.04
N ARG A 307 12.79 -32.66 -34.72
CA ARG A 307 13.67 -33.16 -33.66
C ARG A 307 12.84 -33.65 -32.47
N ILE A 308 13.46 -34.44 -31.60
CA ILE A 308 12.83 -34.86 -30.34
C ILE A 308 12.47 -33.61 -29.52
N CYS A 309 11.24 -33.54 -29.04
CA CYS A 309 10.79 -32.44 -28.20
C CYS A 309 11.20 -32.68 -26.74
N PRO A 310 11.54 -31.63 -25.97
CA PRO A 310 11.77 -31.78 -24.54
C PRO A 310 10.56 -32.47 -23.87
N GLY A 311 10.80 -33.56 -23.14
CA GLY A 311 9.76 -34.32 -22.44
C GLY A 311 8.97 -35.36 -23.24
N ALA A 312 9.25 -35.54 -24.54
CA ALA A 312 8.71 -36.66 -25.30
C ALA A 312 9.55 -37.93 -25.00
N ARG A 313 9.01 -38.84 -24.18
CA ARG A 313 9.51 -40.21 -24.04
C ARG A 313 8.98 -41.11 -25.16
#